data_AF-A0A3D4Z441-F1
#
_entry.id   AF-A0A3D4Z441-F1
#
_cell.length_a   1.000
_cell.length_b   1.000
_cell.length_c   1.000
_cell.angle_alpha   90.00
_cell.angle_beta   90.00
_cell.angle_gamma   90.00
#
_symmetry.space_group_name_H-M   'P 1'
#
loop_
_entity.id
_entity.type
_entity.pdbx_description
1 polymer ?
#
loop_
_entity_poly.entity_id
_entity_poly.type
_entity_poly.pdbx_seq_one_letter_code
_entity_poly.pdbx_strand_id
1 'polypeptide(L)' 'MGQIRMTDEIFPDKLKSKTAPHNLLGLEISGESFSGPIPPPKILAEYDKVLPGTADRIMTMAERQM' A
#
# COMPACT_ATOMS: atom_id res chain seq x y z
N MET A 1 5.33 30.12 2.20
CA MET A 1 4.91 29.15 1.16
C MET A 1 4.71 27.81 1.85
N GLY A 2 3.51 27.24 1.73
CA GLY A 2 3.02 26.19 2.63
C GLY A 2 3.38 24.78 2.20
N GLN A 3 3.38 23.89 3.20
CA GLN A 3 2.85 22.53 3.09
C GLN A 3 2.45 22.10 4.51
N ILE A 4 1.14 22.02 4.73
CA ILE A 4 0.51 21.55 5.96
C ILE A 4 0.77 20.04 6.05
N ARG A 5 1.48 19.58 7.09
CA ARG A 5 1.62 18.15 7.39
C ARG A 5 0.31 17.68 8.04
N MET A 6 -0.57 17.14 7.23
CA MET A 6 -1.92 16.68 7.57
C MET A 6 -1.91 15.25 8.15
N THR A 7 -1.13 14.98 9.20
CA THR A 7 -1.09 13.63 9.81
C THR A 7 -1.06 13.59 11.33
N ASP A 8 -0.72 14.68 12.01
CA ASP A 8 -0.44 14.62 13.45
C ASP A 8 -1.65 14.94 14.35
N GLU A 9 -2.82 15.28 13.78
CA GLU A 9 -4.04 15.64 14.54
C GLU A 9 -5.17 14.59 14.54
N ILE A 10 -4.98 13.41 13.95
CA ILE A 10 -6.09 12.43 13.79
C ILE A 10 -6.23 11.46 14.98
N PHE A 11 -5.33 11.48 15.97
CA PHE A 11 -5.47 10.62 17.16
C PHE A 11 -5.84 11.43 18.40
N PRO A 12 -7.14 11.66 18.67
CA PRO A 12 -7.53 12.21 19.95
C PRO A 12 -7.23 11.20 21.07
N ASP A 13 -6.58 11.70 22.11
CA ASP A 13 -6.12 11.04 23.35
C ASP A 13 -7.26 10.53 24.25
N LYS A 14 -8.41 10.17 23.67
CA LYS A 14 -9.65 9.79 24.37
C LYS A 14 -10.11 8.39 24.00
N LEU A 15 -9.29 7.40 24.31
CA LEU A 15 -9.71 6.00 24.45
C LEU A 15 -9.43 5.52 25.87
N LYS A 16 -10.09 6.14 26.85
CA LYS A 16 -10.21 5.59 28.20
C LYS A 16 -11.69 5.51 28.56
N SER A 17 -12.44 4.57 27.98
CA SER A 17 -13.76 4.22 28.48
C SER A 17 -13.66 3.00 29.39
N LYS A 18 -13.88 3.25 30.68
CA LYS A 18 -14.13 2.24 31.71
C LYS A 18 -15.50 1.60 31.42
N THR A 19 -15.61 0.28 31.62
CA THR A 19 -16.81 -0.58 31.67
C THR A 19 -17.50 -1.03 30.36
N ALA A 20 -17.23 -2.29 29.96
CA ALA A 20 -18.17 -3.40 29.65
C ALA A 20 -17.48 -4.46 28.73
N PRO A 21 -17.71 -5.79 28.92
CA PRO A 21 -17.09 -6.82 28.09
C PRO A 21 -17.88 -6.98 26.78
N HIS A 22 -17.70 -6.05 25.86
CA HIS A 22 -18.00 -6.28 24.45
C HIS A 22 -16.68 -6.63 23.78
N ASN A 23 -16.60 -7.79 23.12
CA ASN A 23 -15.43 -8.17 22.34
C ASN A 23 -15.13 -7.03 21.35
N LEU A 24 -14.10 -6.24 21.66
CA LEU A 24 -13.63 -5.16 20.79
C LEU A 24 -13.04 -5.83 19.56
N LEU A 25 -13.75 -5.77 18.44
CA LEU A 25 -13.19 -6.17 17.16
C LEU A 25 -12.17 -5.09 16.75
N GLY A 26 -10.89 -5.38 16.94
CA GLY A 26 -9.82 -4.53 16.43
C GLY A 26 -9.78 -4.63 14.90
N LEU A 27 -10.00 -3.51 14.22
CA LEU A 27 -9.78 -3.42 12.78
C LEU A 27 -8.28 -3.20 12.53
N GLU A 28 -7.60 -4.19 11.96
CA GLU A 28 -6.23 -4.05 11.49
C GLU A 28 -6.24 -3.50 10.05
N ILE A 29 -5.62 -2.33 9.84
CA ILE A 29 -5.45 -1.73 8.51
C ILE A 29 -3.98 -1.88 8.12
N SER A 30 -3.68 -2.78 7.19
CA SER A 30 -2.35 -2.98 6.61
C SER A 30 -2.29 -2.47 5.17
N GLY A 31 -1.22 -1.75 4.81
CA GLY A 31 -0.95 -1.32 3.44
C GLY A 31 0.45 -1.75 3.00
N GLU A 32 0.62 -2.05 1.71
CA GLU A 32 1.91 -2.42 1.13
C GLU A 32 2.44 -1.27 0.27
N SER A 33 3.74 -1.00 0.35
CA SER A 33 4.44 -0.02 -0.49
C SER A 33 5.60 -0.68 -1.22
N PHE A 34 5.80 -0.29 -2.47
CA PHE A 34 6.84 -0.84 -3.34
C PHE A 34 7.60 0.30 -4.00
N SER A 35 8.87 0.04 -4.29
CA SER A 35 9.78 0.99 -4.93
C SER A 35 10.61 0.26 -5.97
N GLY A 36 11.01 0.98 -7.01
CA GLY A 36 11.78 0.47 -8.14
C GLY A 36 11.00 0.43 -9.45
N PRO A 37 11.68 0.06 -10.55
CA PRO A 37 11.10 0.09 -11.89
C PRO A 37 10.15 -1.08 -12.18
N ILE A 38 10.11 -2.09 -11.31
CA ILE A 38 9.29 -3.30 -11.46
C ILE A 38 8.07 -3.26 -10.53
N PRO A 39 6.85 -3.47 -11.05
CA PRO A 39 5.67 -3.59 -10.20
C PRO A 39 5.70 -4.90 -9.38
N PRO A 40 4.92 -5.00 -8.28
CA PRO A 40 4.82 -6.22 -7.48
C PRO A 40 4.46 -7.45 -8.33
N PRO A 41 4.96 -8.65 -8.01
CA PRO A 41 4.75 -9.85 -8.83
C PRO A 41 3.27 -10.15 -9.14
N LYS A 42 2.39 -9.94 -8.16
CA LYS A 42 0.95 -10.13 -8.34
C LYS A 42 0.36 -9.15 -9.36
N ILE A 43 0.81 -7.90 -9.37
CA ILE A 43 0.38 -6.88 -10.33
C ILE A 43 0.99 -7.14 -11.70
N LEU A 44 2.28 -7.51 -11.76
CA LEU A 44 2.97 -7.85 -13.01
C LEU A 44 2.26 -8.98 -13.77
N ALA A 45 1.78 -10.00 -13.06
CA ALA A 45 1.03 -11.11 -13.66
C ALA A 45 -0.32 -10.67 -14.28
N GLU A 46 -1.00 -9.66 -13.71
CA GLU A 46 -2.26 -9.16 -14.27
C GLU A 46 -2.06 -8.41 -15.60
N TYR A 47 -0.94 -7.71 -15.77
CA TYR A 47 -0.62 -7.08 -17.05
C TYR A 47 -0.52 -8.08 -18.20
N ASP A 48 0.05 -9.26 -17.92
CA ASP A 48 0.22 -10.31 -18.92
C ASP A 48 -1.11 -10.94 -19.35
N LYS A 49 -2.10 -10.98 -18.44
CA LYS A 49 -3.46 -11.43 -18.76
C LYS A 49 -4.20 -10.45 -19.66
N VAL A 50 -3.99 -9.15 -19.48
CA VAL A 50 -4.60 -8.11 -20.31
C VAL A 50 -4.00 -8.12 -21.72
N LEU A 51 -2.67 -8.26 -21.81
CA LEU A 51 -1.96 -8.34 -23.07
C LEU A 51 -0.79 -9.32 -22.92
N PRO A 52 -0.85 -10.51 -23.54
CA PRO A 52 0.22 -11.51 -23.45
C PRO A 52 1.59 -10.95 -23.86
N GLY A 53 2.63 -11.29 -23.09
CA GLY A 53 3.99 -10.82 -23.28
C GLY A 53 4.26 -9.43 -22.71
N THR A 54 3.37 -8.89 -21.89
CA THR A 54 3.59 -7.58 -21.24
C THR A 54 4.54 -7.69 -20.06
N ALA A 55 4.46 -8.76 -19.27
CA ALA A 55 5.35 -8.95 -18.13
C ALA A 55 6.83 -8.98 -18.57
N ASP A 56 7.13 -9.72 -19.64
CA ASP A 56 8.46 -9.83 -20.23
C ASP A 56 9.00 -8.49 -20.75
N ARG A 57 8.15 -7.71 -21.42
CA ARG A 57 8.50 -6.36 -21.89
C ARG A 57 8.80 -5.40 -20.74
N ILE A 58 8.03 -5.45 -19.66
CA ILE A 58 8.27 -4.64 -18.45
C ILE A 58 9.61 -5.03 -17.80
N MET A 59 9.87 -6.33 -17.64
CA MET A 59 11.14 -6.83 -17.10
C MET A 59 12.33 -6.35 -17.94
N THR A 60 12.25 -6.54 -19.26
CA THR A 60 13.28 -6.09 -20.20
C THR A 60 13.51 -4.58 -20.12
N MET A 61 12.45 -3.77 -20.04
CA MET A 61 12.56 -2.31 -19.91
C MET A 61 13.27 -1.91 -18.62
N ALA A 62 12.94 -2.55 -17.50
CA ALA A 62 13.52 -2.26 -16.20
C ALA A 62 14.99 -2.70 -16.09
N GLU A 63 15.34 -3.86 -16.64
CA GLU A 63 16.73 -4.35 -16.70
C GLU A 63 17.65 -3.40 -17.46
N ARG A 64 17.13 -2.73 -18.49
CA ARG A 64 17.88 -1.74 -19.28
C ARG A 64 18.08 -0.38 -18.59
N GLN A 65 17.37 -0.11 -17.49
CA GLN A 65 17.50 1.13 -16.72
C GLN A 65 18.55 1.04 -15.60
N MET A 66 19.08 -0.16 -15.35
CA MET A 66 20.11 -0.47 -14.36
C MET A 66 21.49 -0.59 -15.03
#